data_AF-A0A501X708-F1
#
_entry.id   AF-A0A501X708-F1
#
_cell.length_a   1.000
_cell.length_b   1.000
_cell.length_c   1.000
_cell.angle_alpha   90.00
_cell.angle_beta   90.00
_cell.angle_gamma   90.00
#
_symmetry.space_group_name_H-M   'P 1'
#
loop_
_entity.id
_entity.type
_entity.pdbx_description
1 polymer ?
#
loop_
_entity_poly.entity_id
_entity_poly.type
_entity_poly.pdbx_seq_one_letter_code
_entity_poly.pdbx_strand_id
1 'polypeptide(L)' 'MVFIDQKTFSELDWHWVRKFRASKCIDTLEIQASGAERKVSENLSLSYQERSANLSSINTAYCFRELELQGF' A
#
# COMPACT_ATOMS: atom_id res chain seq x y z
N MET A 1 12.16 8.70 -16.96
CA MET A 1 11.04 8.48 -16.04
C MET A 1 10.48 7.10 -16.36
N VAL A 2 10.91 6.09 -15.61
CA VAL A 2 10.46 4.71 -15.86
C VAL A 2 9.02 4.66 -15.36
N PHE A 3 8.06 4.69 -16.29
CA PHE A 3 6.69 4.29 -15.99
C PHE A 3 6.77 2.88 -15.41
N ILE A 4 6.42 2.74 -14.13
CA ILE A 4 6.30 1.43 -13.49
C ILE A 4 5.29 0.66 -14.33
N ASP A 5 5.81 -0.28 -15.11
CA ASP A 5 5.05 -1.10 -16.04
C ASP A 5 4.00 -1.86 -15.23
N GLN A 6 2.77 -2.02 -15.73
CA GLN A 6 1.69 -2.68 -14.99
C GLN A 6 2.03 -4.13 -14.60
N LYS A 7 3.11 -4.69 -15.17
CA LYS A 7 3.70 -5.99 -14.85
C LYS A 7 4.51 -6.04 -13.55
N THR A 8 4.85 -4.90 -12.93
CA THR A 8 5.66 -4.86 -11.70
C THR A 8 4.83 -5.06 -10.43
N PHE A 9 3.55 -4.70 -10.47
CA PHE A 9 2.65 -4.78 -9.32
C PHE A 9 1.85 -6.08 -9.31
N SER A 10 1.82 -6.76 -8.16
CA SER A 10 0.91 -7.86 -7.90
C SER A 10 -0.55 -7.37 -7.77
N GLU A 11 -1.52 -8.29 -7.84
CA GLU A 11 -2.92 -7.95 -7.59
C GLU A 11 -3.14 -7.36 -6.18
N LEU A 12 -2.35 -7.82 -5.20
CA LEU A 12 -2.39 -7.33 -3.83
C LEU A 12 -1.86 -5.90 -3.73
N ASP A 13 -0.81 -5.55 -4.47
CA ASP A 13 -0.32 -4.18 -4.53
C ASP A 13 -1.41 -3.26 -5.13
N TRP A 14 -2.03 -3.67 -6.23
CA TRP A 14 -3.13 -2.90 -6.84
C TRP A 14 -4.36 -2.78 -5.94
N HIS A 15 -4.61 -3.74 -5.05
CA HIS A 15 -5.64 -3.62 -4.03
C HIS A 15 -5.35 -2.46 -3.08
N TRP A 16 -4.13 -2.36 -2.55
CA TRP A 16 -3.72 -1.30 -1.63
C TRP A 16 -3.56 0.06 -2.31
N VAL A 17 -3.00 0.11 -3.52
CA VAL A 17 -2.92 1.34 -4.32
C VAL A 17 -4.30 1.96 -4.52
N ARG A 18 -5.32 1.15 -4.85
CA ARG A 18 -6.70 1.65 -5.00
C ARG A 18 -7.26 2.22 -3.70
N LYS A 19 -6.93 1.65 -2.55
CA LYS A 19 -7.33 2.19 -1.24
C LYS A 19 -6.64 3.52 -0.95
N PHE A 20 -5.33 3.61 -1.16
CA PHE A 20 -4.55 4.80 -0.84
C PHE A 20 -4.72 5.96 -1.82
N ARG A 21 -5.27 5.73 -3.02
CA ARG A 21 -5.66 6.81 -3.95
C ARG A 21 -6.66 7.81 -3.36
N ALA A 22 -7.41 7.43 -2.32
CA ALA A 22 -8.31 8.34 -1.61
C ALA A 22 -7.54 9.45 -0.85
N SER A 23 -6.31 9.17 -0.42
CA SER A 23 -5.47 10.11 0.34
C SER A 23 -5.04 11.30 -0.53
N LYS A 24 -5.31 12.52 -0.05
CA LYS A 24 -5.05 13.77 -0.79
C LYS A 24 -3.77 14.48 -0.35
N CYS A 25 -3.19 14.08 0.78
CA CYS A 25 -1.91 14.55 1.28
C CYS A 25 -1.19 13.43 2.05
N ILE A 26 0.09 13.65 2.34
CA ILE A 26 0.95 12.68 3.04
C ILE A 26 0.38 12.31 4.40
N ASP A 27 -0.06 13.27 5.22
CA ASP A 27 -0.61 13.00 6.55
C ASP A 27 -1.78 12.00 6.51
N THR A 28 -2.71 12.18 5.54
CA THR A 28 -3.84 11.25 5.38
C THR A 28 -3.40 9.87 4.89
N LEU A 29 -2.34 9.81 4.08
CA LEU A 29 -1.76 8.57 3.60
C LEU A 29 -1.09 7.79 4.74
N GLU A 30 -0.30 8.47 5.58
CA GLU A 30 0.36 7.86 6.75
C GLU A 30 -0.64 7.26 7.73
N ILE A 31 -1.73 7.97 8.03
CA ILE A 31 -2.81 7.48 8.89
C ILE A 31 -3.46 6.22 8.28
N GLN A 32 -3.73 6.23 6.98
CA GLN A 32 -4.34 5.08 6.30
C GLN A 32 -3.40 3.87 6.26
N ALA A 33 -2.12 4.07 5.97
CA ALA A 33 -1.12 3.01 5.93
C ALA A 33 -0.91 2.39 7.32
N SER A 34 -0.67 3.22 8.33
CA SER A 34 -0.53 2.76 9.72
C SER A 34 -1.78 2.03 10.25
N GLY A 35 -2.97 2.47 9.81
CA GLY A 35 -4.23 1.81 10.12
C GLY A 35 -4.38 0.46 9.41
N ALA A 36 -3.92 0.35 8.15
CA ALA A 36 -3.93 -0.89 7.39
C ALA A 36 -2.95 -1.91 7.97
N GLU A 37 -1.73 -1.49 8.31
CA GLU A 37 -0.70 -2.36 8.90
C GLU A 37 -1.15 -2.98 10.21
N ARG A 38 -1.74 -2.19 11.11
CA ARG A 38 -2.32 -2.70 12.36
C ARG A 38 -3.42 -3.74 12.10
N LYS A 39 -4.37 -3.43 11.21
CA LYS A 39 -5.46 -4.37 10.86
C LYS A 39 -4.94 -5.68 10.31
N VAL A 40 -3.91 -5.65 9.45
CA VAL A 40 -3.28 -6.85 8.89
C VAL A 40 -2.51 -7.63 9.97
N SER A 41 -1.78 -6.92 10.84
CA SER A 41 -0.98 -7.52 11.90
C SER A 41 -1.84 -8.22 12.96
N GLU A 42 -2.98 -7.61 13.30
CA GLU A 42 -3.94 -8.12 14.28
C GLU A 42 -4.92 -9.15 13.68
N ASN A 43 -4.90 -9.36 12.36
CA ASN A 43 -5.77 -10.35 11.71
C ASN A 43 -5.24 -11.78 11.94
N LEU A 44 -5.90 -12.49 12.86
CA LEU A 44 -5.61 -13.87 13.23
C LEU A 44 -6.05 -14.89 12.16
N SER A 45 -6.91 -14.50 11.23
CA SER A 45 -7.37 -15.38 10.13
C SER A 45 -6.35 -15.49 8.99
N LEU A 46 -5.38 -14.57 8.91
CA LEU A 46 -4.32 -14.62 7.92
C LEU A 46 -3.18 -15.54 8.38
N SER A 47 -2.69 -16.37 7.47
CA SER A 47 -1.41 -17.06 7.66
C SER A 47 -0.25 -16.06 7.73
N TYR A 48 0.89 -16.53 8.24
CA TYR A 48 2.11 -15.71 8.29
C TYR A 48 2.52 -15.19 6.91
N GLN A 49 2.45 -16.03 5.87
CA GLN A 49 2.81 -15.65 4.51
C GLN A 49 1.88 -14.59 3.95
N GLU A 50 0.57 -14.73 4.13
CA GLU A 50 -0.41 -13.73 3.69
C GLU A 50 -0.24 -12.41 4.43
N ARG A 51 0.02 -12.46 5.73
CA ARG A 51 0.31 -11.26 6.53
C ARG A 51 1.56 -10.54 6.02
N SER A 52 2.64 -11.28 5.80
CA SER A 52 3.89 -10.73 5.27
C SER A 52 3.69 -10.09 3.88
N ALA A 53 2.99 -10.79 2.97
CA ALA A 53 2.66 -10.26 1.65
C ALA A 53 1.80 -8.99 1.75
N ASN A 54 0.80 -8.94 2.63
CA ASN A 54 -0.02 -7.75 2.84
C ASN A 54 0.79 -6.56 3.35
N LEU A 55 1.66 -6.75 4.33
CA LEU A 55 2.52 -5.69 4.84
C LEU A 55 3.47 -5.16 3.77
N SER A 56 4.08 -6.07 3.00
CA SER A 56 4.92 -5.69 1.85
C SER A 56 4.12 -4.87 0.83
N SER A 57 2.91 -5.31 0.47
CA SER A 57 2.07 -4.60 -0.51
C SER A 57 1.54 -3.26 0.00
N ILE A 58 1.25 -3.13 1.30
CA ILE A 58 0.93 -1.84 1.92
C ILE A 58 2.10 -0.86 1.73
N ASN A 59 3.32 -1.30 2.03
CA ASN A 59 4.50 -0.45 1.89
C ASN A 59 4.72 -0.04 0.42
N THR A 60 4.61 -0.99 -0.52
CA THR A 60 4.73 -0.68 -1.95
C THR A 60 3.68 0.35 -2.40
N ALA A 61 2.43 0.17 -1.99
CA ALA A 61 1.34 1.09 -2.33
C ALA A 61 1.50 2.46 -1.67
N TYR A 62 2.04 2.51 -0.44
CA TYR A 62 2.38 3.75 0.25
C TYR A 62 3.43 4.53 -0.54
N CYS A 63 4.57 3.92 -0.87
CA CYS A 63 5.64 4.58 -1.62
C CYS A 63 5.14 5.07 -2.98
N PHE A 64 4.35 4.27 -3.68
CA PHE A 64 3.76 4.67 -4.96
C PHE A 64 2.88 5.92 -4.80
N ARG A 65 1.99 5.93 -3.80
CA ARG A 65 1.09 7.07 -3.57
C ARG A 65 1.83 8.31 -3.07
N GLU A 66 2.87 8.13 -2.26
CA GLU A 66 3.73 9.21 -1.78
C GLU A 66 4.41 9.93 -2.96
N LEU A 67 4.97 9.18 -3.92
CA LEU A 67 5.55 9.74 -5.13
C LEU A 67 4.51 10.52 -5.96
N GLU A 68 3.31 9.96 -6.15
CA GLU A 68 2.21 10.65 -6.85
C GLU A 68 1.82 11.97 -6.16
N LEU A 69 1.84 12.02 -4.82
CA LEU A 69 1.49 13.21 -4.04
C LEU A 69 2.59 14.27 -4.03
N GLN A 70 3.85 13.86 -4.13
CA GLN A 70 5.01 14.74 -4.23
C GLN A 70 5.21 15.29 -5.66
N GLY A 71 4.47 14.76 -6.65
CA GLY A 71 4.47 15.24 -8.03
C GLY A 71 5.60 14.66 -8.90
N PHE A 72 6.10 13.47 -8.55
CA PHE A 72 7.14 12.75 -9.29
C PHE A 72 6.61 11.81 -10.37
#